data_AF-A0AAN6NKF1-F1
#
_entry.id   AF-A0AAN6NKF1-F1
#
_cell.length_a   1.000
_cell.length_b   1.000
_cell.length_c   1.000
_cell.angle_alpha   90.00
_cell.angle_beta   90.00
_cell.angle_gamma   90.00
#
_symmetry.space_group_name_H-M   'P 1'
#
loop_
_entity.id
_entity.type
_entity.pdbx_description
1 polymer ?
#
loop_
_entity_poly.entity_id
_entity_poly.type
_entity_poly.pdbx_seq_one_letter_code
_entity_poly.pdbx_strand_id
1 'polypeptide(L)'
;MALEVGMNIEQLLSESNIDSWDNALCNILDVYGLLNYFDEDVQPPTLKDPDAPTAAEKKAAENWRVERARVLLAIMNSMKSQNESIGMVIKEYTSLNRASFDSMASFLNCHFFLRKRWNDLKLTVSPQVEIWFLLNGLESSYPLYYRFWVKAGTKEKEDIKSSNNKKDKKKGRREMIDCTHPGCKRQIPTGFVYAACGYYRNPDNDVCW
;
A
#
# COMPACT_ATOMS: atom_id res chain seq x y z
N MET A 1 4.37 -7.49 -13.83
CA MET A 1 5.74 -7.19 -14.29
C MET A 1 6.31 -6.17 -13.31
N ALA A 2 7.07 -6.65 -12.31
CA ALA A 2 7.85 -5.76 -11.48
C ALA A 2 9.04 -5.32 -12.35
N LEU A 3 9.16 -4.02 -12.59
CA LEU A 3 10.37 -3.44 -13.14
C LEU A 3 11.44 -3.60 -12.07
N GLU A 4 12.19 -4.70 -12.11
CA GLU A 4 13.51 -4.76 -11.49
C GLU A 4 14.40 -3.79 -12.25
N VAL A 5 14.28 -2.50 -11.92
CA VAL A 5 15.33 -1.53 -12.22
C VAL A 5 16.45 -1.85 -11.24
N GLY A 6 17.18 -2.92 -11.54
CA GLY A 6 18.45 -3.24 -10.93
C GLY A 6 19.48 -2.22 -11.39
N MET A 7 19.34 -0.97 -10.95
CA MET A 7 20.37 0.04 -11.13
C MET A 7 21.50 -0.30 -10.18
N ASN A 8 22.51 -0.95 -10.73
CA ASN A 8 23.75 -1.27 -10.05
C ASN A 8 24.54 0.03 -9.89
N ILE A 9 24.32 0.73 -8.78
CA ILE A 9 25.16 1.88 -8.43
C ILE A 9 26.55 1.33 -8.13
N GLU A 10 27.55 1.74 -8.89
CA GLU A 10 28.94 1.38 -8.64
C GLU A 10 29.30 1.68 -7.17
N GLN A 11 30.17 0.91 -6.55
CA GLN A 11 30.60 1.22 -5.20
C GLN A 11 31.29 2.60 -5.19
N LEU A 12 31.03 3.44 -4.19
CA LEU A 12 31.78 4.71 -4.04
C LEU A 12 33.22 4.34 -3.70
N LEU A 13 34.12 4.46 -4.68
CA LEU A 13 35.51 3.99 -4.55
C LEU A 13 36.43 5.13 -4.10
N SER A 14 36.22 6.35 -4.62
CA SER A 14 36.99 7.55 -4.28
C SER A 14 36.37 8.80 -4.93
N GLU A 15 37.05 9.94 -4.82
CA GLU A 15 36.70 11.20 -5.52
C GLU A 15 36.58 11.03 -7.05
N SER A 16 37.21 10.01 -7.65
CA SER A 16 37.22 9.84 -9.10
C SER A 16 35.87 9.43 -9.69
N ASN A 17 34.94 8.93 -8.88
CA ASN A 17 33.60 8.55 -9.34
C ASN A 17 32.45 9.31 -8.65
N ILE A 18 32.75 10.35 -7.86
CA ILE A 18 31.76 11.07 -7.05
C ILE A 18 30.65 11.71 -7.89
N ASP A 19 30.97 12.30 -9.04
CA ASP A 19 29.98 12.97 -9.91
C ASP A 19 29.03 11.96 -10.60
N SER A 20 29.55 10.80 -10.98
CA SER A 20 28.74 9.71 -11.54
C SER A 20 27.80 9.14 -10.47
N TRP A 21 28.35 8.96 -9.26
CA TRP A 21 27.61 8.48 -8.09
C TRP A 21 26.49 9.45 -7.70
N ASP A 22 26.81 10.74 -7.67
CA ASP A 22 25.88 11.79 -7.31
C ASP A 22 24.73 11.92 -8.31
N ASN A 23 25.03 11.84 -9.60
CA ASN A 23 23.99 11.83 -10.64
C ASN A 23 23.08 10.61 -10.55
N ALA A 24 23.64 9.42 -10.34
CA ALA A 24 22.83 8.20 -10.18
C ALA A 24 21.89 8.30 -8.98
N LEU A 25 22.38 8.85 -7.87
CA LEU A 25 21.62 9.12 -6.65
C LEU A 25 20.51 10.14 -6.85
N CYS A 26 20.84 11.28 -7.48
CA CYS A 26 19.87 12.33 -7.76
C CYS A 26 18.73 11.77 -8.62
N ASN A 27 19.05 11.04 -9.68
CA ASN A 27 18.03 10.40 -10.52
C ASN A 27 17.12 9.44 -9.73
N ILE A 28 17.68 8.67 -8.79
CA ILE A 28 16.88 7.78 -7.94
C ILE A 28 15.96 8.58 -7.03
N LEU A 29 16.50 9.59 -6.35
CA LEU A 29 15.73 10.39 -5.39
C LEU A 29 14.65 11.23 -6.08
N ASP A 30 14.89 11.70 -7.29
CA ASP A 30 13.91 12.42 -8.11
C ASP A 30 12.69 11.54 -8.43
N VAL A 31 12.90 10.25 -8.74
CA VAL A 31 11.80 9.29 -8.93
C VAL A 31 10.90 9.20 -7.70
N TYR A 32 11.46 9.39 -6.50
CA TYR A 32 10.72 9.40 -5.23
C TYR A 32 10.29 10.80 -4.78
N GLY A 33 10.57 11.86 -5.55
CA GLY A 33 10.27 13.25 -5.19
C GLY A 33 11.07 13.76 -3.99
N LEU A 34 12.19 13.12 -3.65
CA LEU A 34 13.02 13.43 -2.49
C LEU A 34 14.16 14.40 -2.79
N LEU A 35 14.34 14.79 -4.07
CA LEU A 35 15.41 15.70 -4.48
C LEU A 35 15.29 17.08 -3.81
N ASN A 36 14.06 17.60 -3.72
CA ASN A 36 13.76 18.92 -3.12
C ASN A 36 14.20 19.01 -1.65
N TYR A 37 14.21 17.89 -0.93
CA TYR A 37 14.66 17.84 0.46
C TYR A 37 16.15 18.19 0.60
N PHE A 38 16.96 17.84 -0.42
CA PHE A 38 18.40 18.09 -0.40
C PHE A 38 18.77 19.51 -0.79
N ASP A 39 18.08 20.08 -1.77
CA ASP A 39 18.34 21.46 -2.21
C ASP A 39 17.98 22.48 -1.12
N GLU A 40 17.06 22.14 -0.22
CA GLU A 40 16.66 22.97 0.90
C GLU A 40 17.55 22.78 2.16
N ASP A 41 17.82 21.53 2.57
CA ASP A 41 18.50 21.26 3.85
C ASP A 41 20.04 21.22 3.77
N VAL A 42 20.62 20.98 2.57
CA VAL A 42 22.08 20.81 2.38
C VAL A 42 22.61 21.77 1.32
N GLN A 43 22.42 23.07 1.55
CA GLN A 43 22.83 24.09 0.58
C GLN A 43 24.34 24.15 0.36
N PRO A 44 24.80 24.30 -0.90
CA PRO A 44 26.21 24.50 -1.18
C PRO A 44 26.72 25.79 -0.54
N PRO A 45 27.97 25.81 -0.06
CA PRO A 45 28.55 27.02 0.52
C PRO A 45 28.58 28.14 -0.54
N THR A 46 28.13 29.34 -0.14
CA THR A 46 28.11 30.50 -1.03
C THR A 46 29.54 30.97 -1.33
N LEU A 47 29.90 31.03 -2.61
CA LEU A 47 31.17 31.61 -3.06
C LEU A 47 31.04 33.13 -3.16
N LYS A 48 32.04 33.87 -2.66
CA LYS A 48 32.07 35.34 -2.79
C LYS A 48 32.42 35.80 -4.19
N ASP A 49 33.32 35.09 -4.85
CA ASP A 49 33.70 35.27 -6.25
C ASP A 49 33.72 33.89 -6.94
N PRO A 50 32.74 33.57 -7.80
CA PRO A 50 32.67 32.29 -8.49
C PRO A 50 33.87 32.03 -9.41
N ASP A 51 34.47 33.07 -9.97
CA ASP A 51 35.55 32.97 -10.96
C ASP A 51 36.93 32.86 -10.28
N ALA A 52 37.04 33.23 -9.00
CA ALA A 52 38.28 33.18 -8.24
C ALA A 52 38.09 32.69 -6.77
N PRO A 53 37.63 31.44 -6.56
CA PRO A 53 37.41 30.92 -5.22
C PRO A 53 38.72 30.77 -4.44
N THR A 54 38.71 31.25 -3.19
CA THR A 54 39.82 31.14 -2.26
C THR A 54 40.07 29.67 -1.87
N ALA A 55 41.27 29.37 -1.35
CA ALA A 55 41.59 28.02 -0.88
C ALA A 55 40.65 27.53 0.23
N ALA A 56 40.17 28.45 1.10
CA ALA A 56 39.20 28.14 2.14
C ALA A 56 37.83 27.79 1.55
N GLU A 57 37.37 28.52 0.54
CA GLU A 57 36.11 28.25 -0.16
C GLU A 57 36.16 26.91 -0.92
N LYS A 58 37.28 26.60 -1.59
CA LYS A 58 37.49 25.29 -2.23
C LYS A 58 37.42 24.15 -1.21
N LYS A 59 38.07 24.30 -0.06
CA LYS A 59 38.02 23.30 1.02
C LYS A 59 36.62 23.16 1.63
N ALA A 60 35.88 24.26 1.76
CA ALA A 60 34.50 24.24 2.25
C ALA A 60 33.57 23.52 1.27
N ALA A 61 33.71 23.79 -0.03
CA ALA A 61 32.95 23.11 -1.08
C ALA A 61 33.24 21.60 -1.09
N GLU A 62 34.49 21.20 -0.90
CA GLU A 62 34.88 19.79 -0.81
C GLU A 62 34.28 19.10 0.41
N ASN A 63 34.40 19.71 1.60
CA ASN A 63 33.77 19.18 2.81
C ASN A 63 32.25 19.05 2.66
N TRP A 64 31.60 20.02 2.00
CA TRP A 64 30.17 19.96 1.70
C TRP A 64 29.83 18.78 0.79
N ARG A 65 30.59 18.54 -0.29
CA ARG A 65 30.37 17.39 -1.18
C ARG A 65 30.47 16.06 -0.44
N VAL A 66 31.48 15.92 0.42
CA VAL A 66 31.67 14.72 1.24
C VAL A 66 30.49 14.51 2.20
N GLU A 67 30.04 15.57 2.87
CA GLU A 67 28.91 15.47 3.80
C GLU A 67 27.59 15.16 3.08
N ARG A 68 27.34 15.83 1.95
CA ARG A 68 26.18 15.53 1.09
C ARG A 68 26.19 14.07 0.63
N ALA A 69 27.33 13.55 0.20
CA ALA A 69 27.47 12.13 -0.18
C ALA A 69 27.15 11.18 0.99
N ARG A 70 27.56 11.51 2.22
CA ARG A 70 27.22 10.70 3.42
C ARG A 70 25.74 10.69 3.72
N VAL A 71 25.08 11.85 3.65
CA VAL A 71 23.63 11.96 3.88
C VAL A 71 22.88 11.15 2.82
N LEU A 72 23.25 11.29 1.55
CA LEU A 72 22.67 10.52 0.44
C LEU A 72 22.82 9.00 0.67
N LEU A 73 24.01 8.54 1.06
CA LEU A 73 24.26 7.14 1.38
C LEU A 73 23.40 6.65 2.57
N ALA A 74 23.23 7.46 3.61
CA ALA A 74 22.39 7.12 4.76
C ALA A 74 20.92 6.96 4.37
N ILE A 75 20.38 7.87 3.55
CA ILE A 75 19.00 7.78 3.04
C ILE A 75 18.84 6.54 2.18
N MET A 76 19.77 6.28 1.25
CA MET A 76 19.76 5.06 0.44
C MET A 76 19.73 3.79 1.28
N ASN A 77 20.60 3.70 2.28
CA ASN A 77 20.65 2.53 3.15
C ASN A 77 19.35 2.36 3.96
N SER A 78 18.75 3.47 4.40
CA SER A 78 17.44 3.47 5.04
C SER A 78 16.34 2.96 4.12
N MET A 79 16.28 3.46 2.88
CA MET A 79 15.32 3.02 1.87
C MET A 79 15.52 1.54 1.50
N LYS A 80 16.77 1.11 1.33
CA LYS A 80 17.11 -0.29 1.05
C LYS A 80 16.61 -1.20 2.17
N SER A 81 16.89 -0.85 3.43
CA SER A 81 16.43 -1.61 4.60
C SER A 81 14.90 -1.67 4.71
N GLN A 82 14.21 -0.56 4.42
CA GLN A 82 12.75 -0.56 4.35
C GLN A 82 12.24 -1.47 3.22
N ASN A 83 12.81 -1.38 2.02
CA ASN A 83 12.42 -2.22 0.88
C ASN A 83 12.65 -3.71 1.13
N GLU A 84 13.76 -4.08 1.77
CA GLU A 84 14.02 -5.45 2.21
C GLU A 84 12.95 -5.93 3.20
N SER A 85 12.58 -5.08 4.16
CA SER A 85 11.52 -5.39 5.13
C SER A 85 10.16 -5.57 4.45
N ILE A 86 9.82 -4.70 3.51
CA ILE A 86 8.58 -4.80 2.70
C ILE A 86 8.58 -6.09 1.89
N GLY A 87 9.69 -6.39 1.20
CA GLY A 87 9.86 -7.60 0.41
C GLY A 87 9.70 -8.88 1.25
N MET A 88 10.23 -8.90 2.48
CA MET A 88 10.02 -10.01 3.41
C MET A 88 8.55 -10.18 3.78
N VAL A 89 7.83 -9.11 4.13
CA VAL A 89 6.42 -9.21 4.49
C VAL A 89 5.57 -9.66 3.28
N ILE A 90 5.84 -9.16 2.07
CA ILE A 90 5.19 -9.64 0.83
C ILE A 90 5.43 -11.14 0.64
N LYS A 91 6.69 -11.57 0.77
CA LYS A 91 7.05 -12.98 0.60
C LYS A 91 6.33 -13.86 1.61
N GLU A 92 6.30 -13.46 2.88
CA GLU A 92 5.55 -14.17 3.93
C GLU A 92 4.05 -14.25 3.59
N TYR A 93 3.43 -13.14 3.18
CA TYR A 93 2.03 -13.12 2.75
C TYR A 93 1.73 -14.09 1.61
N THR A 94 2.53 -14.04 0.54
CA THR A 94 2.35 -14.92 -0.64
C THR A 94 2.63 -16.39 -0.33
N SER A 95 3.38 -16.67 0.72
CA SER A 95 3.72 -18.03 1.14
C SER A 95 2.75 -18.59 2.19
N LEU A 96 1.81 -17.78 2.70
CA LEU A 96 0.79 -18.27 3.61
C LEU A 96 -0.04 -19.35 2.93
N ASN A 97 -0.19 -20.47 3.61
CA ASN A 97 -1.00 -21.58 3.17
C ASN A 97 -1.78 -22.11 4.36
N ARG A 98 -3.11 -22.15 4.25
CA ARG A 98 -4.01 -22.62 5.30
C ARG A 98 -3.66 -24.03 5.76
N ALA A 99 -3.19 -24.91 4.88
CA ALA A 99 -2.83 -26.28 5.22
C ALA A 99 -1.68 -26.37 6.23
N SER A 100 -0.84 -25.32 6.34
CA SER A 100 0.28 -25.25 7.28
C SER A 100 -0.15 -24.96 8.73
N PHE A 101 -1.45 -24.76 8.98
CA PHE A 101 -1.98 -24.41 10.30
C PHE A 101 -2.96 -25.47 10.79
N ASP A 102 -2.95 -25.70 12.10
CA ASP A 102 -3.86 -26.60 12.81
C ASP A 102 -5.32 -26.12 12.78
N SER A 103 -5.54 -24.80 12.78
CA SER A 103 -6.87 -24.21 12.80
C SER A 103 -7.01 -22.99 11.88
N MET A 104 -8.26 -22.65 11.55
CA MET A 104 -8.56 -21.41 10.82
C MET A 104 -8.20 -20.17 11.66
N ALA A 105 -8.40 -20.24 12.98
CA ALA A 105 -8.06 -19.14 13.88
C ALA A 105 -6.55 -18.86 13.88
N SER A 106 -5.71 -19.90 13.93
CA SER A 106 -4.24 -19.79 13.85
C SER A 106 -3.80 -19.15 12.53
N PHE A 107 -4.39 -19.58 11.42
CA PHE A 107 -4.14 -18.99 10.09
C PHE A 107 -4.52 -17.51 10.04
N LEU A 108 -5.73 -17.14 10.49
CA LEU A 108 -6.18 -15.75 10.51
C LEU A 108 -5.35 -14.87 11.45
N ASN A 109 -4.94 -15.39 12.60
CA ASN A 109 -4.05 -14.68 13.52
C ASN A 109 -2.70 -14.37 12.86
N CYS A 110 -2.13 -15.33 12.12
CA CYS A 110 -0.92 -15.09 11.35
C CYS A 110 -1.13 -14.00 10.29
N HIS A 111 -2.25 -14.05 9.56
CA HIS A 111 -2.61 -13.00 8.59
C HIS A 111 -2.76 -11.61 9.24
N PHE A 112 -3.39 -11.51 10.41
CA PHE A 112 -3.51 -10.24 11.14
C PHE A 112 -2.17 -9.73 11.66
N PHE A 113 -1.28 -10.62 12.09
CA PHE A 113 0.07 -10.27 12.49
C PHE A 113 0.86 -9.66 11.32
N LEU A 114 0.80 -10.28 10.13
CA LEU A 114 1.43 -9.72 8.93
C LEU A 114 0.81 -8.36 8.55
N ARG A 115 -0.50 -8.20 8.73
CA ARG A 115 -1.19 -6.93 8.45
C ARG A 115 -0.69 -5.82 9.35
N LYS A 116 -0.51 -6.13 10.64
CA LYS A 116 0.06 -5.19 11.60
C LYS A 116 1.49 -4.79 11.19
N ARG A 117 2.35 -5.77 10.89
CA ARG A 117 3.73 -5.50 10.41
C ARG A 117 3.75 -4.64 9.15
N TRP A 118 2.81 -4.87 8.23
CA TRP A 118 2.68 -4.06 7.04
C TRP A 118 2.30 -2.61 7.36
N ASN A 119 1.35 -2.40 8.28
CA ASN A 119 0.96 -1.06 8.72
C ASN A 119 2.07 -0.35 9.50
N ASP A 120 2.87 -1.09 10.28
CA ASP A 120 4.03 -0.54 11.01
C ASP A 120 5.10 -0.01 10.02
N LEU A 121 5.16 -0.57 8.80
CA LEU A 121 5.97 -0.05 7.69
C LEU A 121 5.35 1.17 6.99
N LYS A 122 4.24 1.72 7.51
CA LYS A 122 3.50 2.88 6.97
C LYS A 122 3.02 2.71 5.53
N LEU A 123 2.92 1.48 5.06
CA LEU A 123 2.41 1.18 3.73
C LEU A 123 0.88 1.06 3.77
N THR A 124 0.21 1.64 2.78
CA THR A 124 -1.24 1.47 2.60
C THR A 124 -1.52 0.30 1.65
N VAL A 125 -2.30 -0.67 2.10
CA VAL A 125 -2.79 -1.77 1.25
C VAL A 125 -4.24 -1.52 0.92
N SER A 126 -4.58 -1.58 -0.37
CA SER A 126 -5.98 -1.57 -0.76
C SER A 126 -6.69 -2.80 -0.17
N PRO A 127 -7.94 -2.68 0.34
CA PRO A 127 -8.67 -3.84 0.85
C PRO A 127 -8.73 -5.01 -0.13
N GLN A 128 -8.72 -4.73 -1.44
CA GLN A 128 -8.71 -5.73 -2.50
C GLN A 128 -7.44 -6.60 -2.48
N VAL A 129 -6.28 -6.01 -2.22
CA VAL A 129 -5.00 -6.73 -2.14
C VAL A 129 -4.95 -7.57 -0.85
N GLU A 130 -5.47 -7.07 0.27
CA GLU A 130 -5.57 -7.86 1.51
C GLU A 130 -6.47 -9.10 1.32
N ILE A 131 -7.63 -8.92 0.69
CA ILE A 131 -8.54 -10.03 0.36
C ILE A 131 -7.86 -11.02 -0.58
N TRP A 132 -7.10 -10.54 -1.57
CA TRP A 132 -6.37 -11.41 -2.50
C TRP A 132 -5.35 -12.30 -1.79
N PHE A 133 -4.54 -11.75 -0.87
CA PHE A 133 -3.60 -12.55 -0.07
C PHE A 133 -4.31 -13.63 0.75
N LEU A 134 -5.41 -13.26 1.42
CA LEU A 134 -6.20 -14.20 2.20
C LEU A 134 -6.76 -15.35 1.34
N LEU A 135 -7.32 -15.02 0.17
CA LEU A 135 -7.90 -16.01 -0.75
C LEU A 135 -6.84 -16.96 -1.29
N ASN A 136 -5.66 -16.45 -1.69
CA ASN A 136 -4.57 -17.30 -2.16
C ASN A 136 -4.12 -18.29 -1.08
N GLY A 137 -4.04 -17.84 0.19
CA GLY A 137 -3.70 -18.75 1.28
C GLY A 137 -4.73 -19.85 1.54
N LEU A 138 -5.98 -19.68 1.08
CA LEU A 138 -7.06 -20.66 1.20
C LEU A 138 -7.17 -21.60 -0.02
N GLU A 139 -6.53 -21.28 -1.14
CA GLU A 139 -6.72 -21.96 -2.43
C GLU A 139 -6.49 -23.47 -2.35
N SER A 140 -5.39 -23.88 -1.72
CA SER A 140 -5.00 -25.29 -1.58
C SER A 140 -5.98 -26.09 -0.71
N SER A 141 -6.53 -25.46 0.33
CA SER A 141 -7.34 -26.12 1.36
C SER A 141 -8.83 -26.11 1.03
N TYR A 142 -9.28 -25.13 0.23
CA TYR A 142 -10.68 -24.94 -0.13
C TYR A 142 -10.84 -24.61 -1.62
N PRO A 143 -10.38 -25.49 -2.54
CA PRO A 143 -10.30 -25.17 -3.97
C PRO A 143 -11.68 -24.90 -4.61
N LEU A 144 -12.74 -25.57 -4.14
CA LEU A 144 -14.10 -25.34 -4.64
C LEU A 144 -14.66 -23.97 -4.22
N TYR A 145 -14.44 -23.58 -2.96
CA TYR A 145 -14.89 -22.29 -2.43
C TYR A 145 -14.07 -21.13 -3.00
N TYR A 146 -12.76 -21.30 -3.17
CA TYR A 146 -11.89 -20.33 -3.83
C TYR A 146 -12.42 -19.97 -5.23
N ARG A 147 -12.74 -20.98 -6.05
CA ARG A 147 -13.33 -20.77 -7.39
C ARG A 147 -14.65 -20.01 -7.33
N PHE A 148 -15.48 -20.27 -6.33
CA PHE A 148 -16.74 -19.56 -6.13
C PHE A 148 -16.50 -18.08 -5.75
N TRP A 149 -15.62 -17.81 -4.78
CA TRP A 149 -15.30 -16.46 -4.31
C TRP A 149 -14.65 -15.60 -5.39
N VAL A 150 -13.71 -16.16 -6.16
CA VAL A 150 -13.08 -15.45 -7.28
C VAL A 150 -14.12 -15.08 -8.35
N LYS A 151 -15.06 -15.99 -8.68
CA LYS A 151 -16.14 -15.72 -9.65
C LYS A 151 -17.18 -14.72 -9.13
N ALA A 152 -17.46 -14.70 -7.83
CA ALA A 152 -18.37 -13.72 -7.24
C ALA A 152 -17.78 -12.29 -7.34
N GLY A 153 -16.48 -12.15 -7.10
CA GLY A 153 -15.79 -10.86 -7.22
C GLY A 153 -15.63 -10.33 -8.66
N THR A 154 -15.78 -11.16 -9.69
CA THR A 154 -15.75 -10.71 -11.10
C THR A 154 -17.11 -10.26 -11.60
N LYS A 155 -18.21 -10.90 -11.18
CA LYS A 155 -19.57 -10.51 -11.59
C LYS A 155 -19.95 -9.11 -11.13
N GLU A 156 -19.55 -8.72 -9.92
CA GLU A 156 -19.79 -7.38 -9.38
C GLU A 156 -19.18 -6.27 -10.27
N LYS A 157 -18.05 -6.55 -10.94
CA LYS A 157 -17.41 -5.60 -11.86
C LYS A 157 -18.13 -5.46 -13.20
N GLU A 158 -18.82 -6.50 -13.66
CA GLU A 158 -19.64 -6.45 -14.88
C GLU A 158 -20.92 -5.65 -14.65
N ASP A 159 -21.55 -5.82 -13.49
CA ASP A 159 -22.76 -5.07 -13.11
C ASP A 159 -22.47 -3.57 -12.90
N ILE A 160 -21.32 -3.22 -12.32
CA ILE A 160 -20.89 -1.82 -12.15
C ILE A 160 -20.57 -1.15 -13.51
N LYS A 161 -19.95 -1.88 -14.45
CA LYS A 161 -19.69 -1.37 -15.82
C LYS A 161 -20.98 -1.20 -16.61
N SER A 162 -21.94 -2.12 -16.47
CA SER A 162 -23.27 -2.05 -17.09
C SER A 162 -24.08 -0.84 -16.57
N SER A 163 -23.96 -0.53 -15.27
CA SER A 163 -24.63 0.61 -14.63
C SER A 163 -24.07 1.97 -15.08
N ASN A 164 -22.74 2.10 -15.25
CA ASN A 164 -22.11 3.36 -15.64
C ASN A 164 -22.36 3.78 -17.11
N ASN A 165 -22.78 2.85 -17.97
CA ASN A 165 -23.22 3.15 -19.34
C ASN A 165 -24.69 3.56 -19.45
N LYS A 166 -25.47 3.51 -18.36
CA LYS A 166 -26.84 4.01 -18.30
C LYS A 166 -26.93 5.23 -17.40
N LYS A 167 -26.29 6.33 -17.80
CA LYS A 167 -26.77 7.68 -17.43
C LYS A 167 -27.98 8.04 -18.29
N ASP A 168 -29.05 7.26 -18.16
CA ASP A 168 -30.38 7.72 -18.50
C ASP A 168 -31.22 7.80 -17.23
N LYS A 169 -31.69 9.01 -16.97
CA LYS A 169 -32.56 9.39 -15.87
C LYS A 169 -33.81 8.49 -15.84
N LYS A 170 -33.80 7.45 -15.01
CA LYS A 170 -35.03 6.91 -14.43
C LYS A 170 -34.90 6.89 -12.92
N LYS A 171 -35.53 7.88 -12.30
CA LYS A 171 -35.85 7.92 -10.86
C LYS A 171 -36.85 6.80 -10.61
N GLY A 172 -36.35 5.56 -10.53
CA GLY A 172 -37.13 4.37 -10.27
C GLY A 172 -37.62 4.38 -8.83
N ARG A 173 -38.94 4.40 -8.66
CA ARG A 173 -39.61 4.16 -7.38
C ARG A 173 -39.18 2.77 -6.90
N ARG A 174 -38.39 2.68 -5.83
CA ARG A 174 -37.97 1.39 -5.26
C ARG A 174 -39.22 0.67 -4.75
N GLU A 175 -39.41 -0.57 -5.20
CA GLU A 175 -40.47 -1.43 -4.69
C GLU A 175 -40.16 -1.78 -3.23
N MET A 176 -41.13 -1.51 -2.37
CA MET A 176 -41.08 -1.73 -0.94
C MET A 176 -41.82 -3.03 -0.64
N ILE A 177 -41.19 -3.94 0.10
CA ILE A 177 -41.80 -5.21 0.54
C ILE A 177 -42.03 -5.17 2.04
N ASP A 178 -43.13 -5.77 2.51
CA ASP A 178 -43.41 -5.87 3.94
C ASP A 178 -42.38 -6.79 4.63
N CYS A 179 -41.94 -6.39 5.82
CA CYS A 179 -41.05 -7.19 6.65
C CYS A 179 -41.74 -8.50 7.06
N THR A 180 -41.05 -9.62 6.90
CA THR A 180 -41.57 -10.96 7.21
C THR A 180 -41.50 -11.34 8.69
N HIS A 181 -41.04 -10.43 9.57
CA HIS A 181 -40.95 -10.70 11.00
C HIS A 181 -42.32 -10.57 11.70
N PRO A 182 -42.75 -11.54 12.52
CA PRO A 182 -44.04 -11.48 13.21
C PRO A 182 -44.18 -10.21 14.06
N GLY A 183 -45.20 -9.39 13.78
CA GLY A 183 -45.46 -8.12 14.47
C GLY A 183 -44.76 -6.89 13.90
N CYS A 184 -43.89 -7.04 12.90
CA CYS A 184 -43.23 -5.91 12.24
C CYS A 184 -44.09 -5.36 11.09
N LYS A 185 -44.38 -4.05 11.10
CA LYS A 185 -45.13 -3.35 10.03
C LYS A 185 -44.24 -2.52 9.10
N ARG A 186 -42.91 -2.67 9.18
CA ARG A 186 -41.98 -1.89 8.35
C ARG A 186 -41.95 -2.44 6.92
N GLN A 187 -41.80 -1.54 5.96
CA GLN A 187 -41.52 -1.89 4.57
C GLN A 187 -40.03 -1.68 4.27
N ILE A 188 -39.42 -2.61 3.53
CA ILE A 188 -37.98 -2.64 3.24
C ILE A 188 -37.78 -2.60 1.72
N PRO A 189 -36.80 -1.85 1.18
CA PRO A 189 -36.48 -1.90 -0.24
C PRO A 189 -36.01 -3.30 -0.65
N THR A 190 -36.53 -3.81 -1.77
CA THR A 190 -36.21 -5.14 -2.34
C THR A 190 -34.72 -5.42 -2.59
N GLY A 191 -33.86 -4.39 -2.60
CA GLY A 191 -32.40 -4.54 -2.73
C GLY A 191 -31.65 -4.83 -1.42
N PHE A 192 -32.34 -4.79 -0.27
CA PHE A 192 -31.74 -4.92 1.07
C PHE A 192 -32.16 -6.22 1.80
N VAL A 193 -32.56 -7.25 1.07
CA VAL A 193 -33.10 -8.52 1.64
C VAL A 193 -32.11 -9.26 2.55
N TYR A 194 -30.82 -8.92 2.52
CA TYR A 194 -29.79 -9.48 3.40
C TYR A 194 -29.29 -8.54 4.52
N ALA A 195 -29.81 -7.32 4.61
CA ALA A 195 -29.45 -6.39 5.67
C ALA A 195 -30.48 -6.42 6.80
N ALA A 196 -30.10 -7.13 7.87
CA ALA A 196 -30.49 -6.88 9.25
C ALA A 196 -32.00 -6.93 9.58
N CYS A 197 -32.48 -8.14 9.86
CA CYS A 197 -33.33 -8.34 11.03
C CYS A 197 -32.76 -9.52 11.84
N GLY A 198 -31.59 -9.31 12.44
CA GLY A 198 -30.85 -10.34 13.15
C GLY A 198 -29.96 -9.75 14.24
N TYR A 199 -30.45 -9.87 15.49
CA TYR A 199 -29.70 -9.85 16.75
C TYR A 199 -28.94 -8.57 17.14
N TYR A 200 -29.67 -7.53 17.54
CA TYR A 200 -29.29 -6.72 18.70
C TYR A 200 -30.55 -6.34 19.48
N ARG A 201 -30.87 -7.11 20.54
CA ARG A 201 -31.79 -6.64 21.59
C ARG A 201 -30.99 -5.68 22.46
N ASN A 202 -31.22 -4.37 22.29
CA ASN A 202 -30.94 -3.39 23.33
C ASN A 202 -32.26 -3.20 24.11
N PRO A 203 -32.37 -3.60 25.39
CA PRO A 203 -33.65 -3.61 26.11
C PRO A 203 -34.19 -2.21 26.43
N ASP A 204 -33.40 -1.15 26.24
CA ASP A 204 -33.76 0.20 26.71
C ASP A 204 -34.00 1.24 25.61
N ASN A 205 -34.02 0.86 24.32
CA ASN A 205 -34.29 1.81 23.24
C ASN A 205 -35.10 1.19 22.10
N ASP A 206 -36.36 1.62 21.98
CA ASP A 206 -37.26 1.34 20.85
C ASP A 206 -36.88 2.14 19.58
N VAL A 207 -35.61 2.07 19.18
CA VAL A 207 -35.15 2.67 17.92
C VAL A 207 -34.23 1.69 17.20
N CYS A 208 -34.78 0.96 16.23
CA CYS A 208 -34.00 0.19 15.26
C CYS A 208 -33.48 1.13 14.17
N TRP A 209 -32.15 1.29 14.09
CA TRP A 209 -31.44 1.82 12.91
C TRP A 209 -31.56 0.86 11.73
#